data_AF-A0A6F8ZRD9-F1
#
_entry.id   AF-A0A6F8ZRD9-F1
#
_cell.length_a   1.000
_cell.length_b   1.000
_cell.length_c   1.000
_cell.angle_alpha   90.00
_cell.angle_beta   90.00
_cell.angle_gamma   90.00
#
_symmetry.space_group_name_H-M   'P 1'
#
loop_
_entity.id
_entity.type
_entity.pdbx_description
1 polymer ?
#
loop_
_entity_poly.entity_id
_entity_poly.type
_entity_poly.pdbx_seq_one_letter_code
_entity_poly.pdbx_strand_id
1 'polypeptide(L)' 'MISSDSFKVDVCGLLAYSWWCHYCKSSCHVSSLRIPYACKLLFQELQSMNIVPRLKLARYNE' A
#
# COMPACT_ATOMS: atom_id res chain seq x y z
N MET A 1 -10.56 6.43 -13.38
CA MET A 1 -10.44 4.96 -13.47
C MET A 1 -11.31 4.30 -12.39
N ILE A 2 -12.63 4.31 -12.55
CA ILE A 2 -13.59 3.69 -11.61
C ILE A 2 -13.91 2.24 -12.02
N SER A 3 -13.61 1.88 -13.27
CA SER A 3 -14.06 0.65 -13.93
C SER A 3 -13.03 -0.49 -13.97
N SER A 4 -11.79 -0.26 -13.52
CA SER A 4 -10.74 -1.29 -13.53
C SER A 4 -10.23 -1.50 -12.10
N ASP A 5 -10.75 -2.54 -11.45
CA ASP A 5 -10.32 -3.12 -10.17
C ASP A 5 -9.84 -2.12 -9.10
N SER A 6 -10.70 -1.18 -8.72
CA SER A 6 -10.41 -0.29 -7.60
C SER A 6 -10.36 -1.11 -6.31
N PHE A 7 -9.18 -1.22 -5.70
CA PHE A 7 -8.97 -1.95 -4.46
C PHE A 7 -8.53 -0.98 -3.35
N LYS A 8 -9.10 -1.15 -2.14
CA LYS A 8 -8.66 -0.42 -0.95
C LYS A 8 -7.53 -1.20 -0.29
N VAL A 9 -6.38 -0.56 -0.13
CA VAL A 9 -5.20 -1.16 0.49
C VAL A 9 -4.69 -0.26 1.60
N ASP A 10 -4.26 -0.88 2.70
CA ASP A 10 -3.63 -0.20 3.82
C ASP A 10 -2.12 -0.11 3.57
N VAL A 11 -1.56 1.08 3.76
CA VAL A 11 -0.13 1.31 3.54
C VAL A 11 0.50 2.13 4.67
N CYS A 12 1.74 1.78 5.01
CA CYS A 12 2.57 2.49 5.99
C CYS A 12 4.00 2.67 5.44
N GLY A 13 4.10 2.95 4.13
CA GLY A 13 5.34 2.88 3.35
C GLY A 13 5.63 1.52 2.73
N LEU A 14 5.06 0.46 3.30
CA LEU A 14 4.91 -0.89 2.74
C LEU A 14 3.43 -1.28 2.77
N LEU A 15 3.08 -2.34 2.04
CA LEU A 15 1.75 -2.95 2.12
C LEU A 15 1.50 -3.45 3.55
N ALA A 16 0.42 -2.96 4.16
CA ALA A 16 -0.07 -3.37 5.47
C ALA A 16 -1.38 -4.15 5.31
N TYR A 17 -1.80 -4.83 6.38
CA TYR A 17 -3.04 -5.60 6.38
C TYR A 17 -3.84 -5.29 7.64
N SER A 18 -5.15 -5.07 7.49
CA SER A 18 -6.08 -4.88 8.60
C SER A 18 -5.63 -3.76 9.57
N TRP A 19 -5.26 -2.60 9.03
CA TRP A 19 -4.76 -1.45 9.82
C TRP A 19 -3.52 -1.73 10.69
N TRP A 20 -2.80 -2.81 10.40
CA TRP A 20 -1.61 -3.20 11.16
C TRP A 20 -0.40 -3.36 10.23
N CYS A 21 0.69 -2.68 10.57
CA CYS A 21 1.95 -2.88 9.88
C CYS A 21 2.83 -3.88 10.65
N HIS A 22 3.06 -5.06 10.07
CA HIS A 22 3.96 -6.06 10.67
C HIS A 22 5.42 -5.59 10.76
N TYR A 23 5.84 -4.69 9.86
CA TYR A 23 7.20 -4.16 9.84
C TYR A 23 7.44 -3.13 10.95
N CYS A 24 6.50 -2.20 11.12
CA CYS A 24 6.60 -1.13 12.13
C CYS A 24 6.03 -1.53 13.50
N LYS A 25 5.33 -2.67 13.60
CA LYS A 25 4.59 -3.14 14.78
C LYS A 25 3.66 -2.07 15.37
N SER A 26 3.06 -1.27 14.50
CA SER A 26 2.24 -0.12 14.88
C SER A 26 1.12 0.09 13.86
N SER A 27 0.01 0.65 14.31
CA SER A 27 -1.13 1.10 13.51
C SER A 27 -1.15 2.63 13.28
N CYS A 28 -0.30 3.41 13.96
CA CYS A 28 -0.39 4.88 13.97
C CYS A 28 -0.15 5.55 12.61
N HIS A 29 0.65 4.95 11.73
CA HIS A 29 1.02 5.54 10.43
C HIS A 29 0.39 4.80 9.23
N VAL A 30 -0.62 3.97 9.49
CA VAL A 30 -1.32 3.24 8.43
C VAL A 30 -2.37 4.14 7.80
N SER A 31 -2.33 4.28 6.48
CA SER A 31 -3.28 5.04 5.68
C SER A 31 -3.93 4.13 4.64
N SER A 32 -5.26 4.19 4.51
CA SER A 32 -5.96 3.44 3.46
C SER A 32 -5.99 4.24 2.15
N LEU A 33 -5.47 3.65 1.07
CA LEU A 33 -5.48 4.22 -0.27
C LEU A 33 -6.33 3.38 -1.22
N ARG A 34 -6.84 4.01 -2.28
CA ARG A 34 -7.47 3.31 -3.40
C ARG A 34 -6.47 3.21 -4.55
N ILE A 35 -6.09 1.99 -4.89
CA ILE A 35 -5.09 1.66 -5.93
C ILE A 35 -5.66 0.52 -6.78
N PRO A 36 -5.35 0.42 -8.09
CA PRO A 36 -5.75 -0.74 -8.89
C PRO A 36 -5.17 -2.04 -8.33
N TYR A 37 -5.95 -3.12 -8.34
CA TYR A 37 -5.51 -4.44 -7.84
C TYR A 37 -4.22 -4.93 -8.52
N ALA A 38 -4.05 -4.67 -9.81
CA ALA A 38 -2.83 -5.00 -10.55
C ALA A 38 -1.56 -4.39 -9.93
N CYS A 39 -1.64 -3.16 -9.39
CA CYS A 39 -0.51 -2.51 -8.75
C CYS A 39 -0.19 -3.13 -7.38
N LYS A 40 -1.21 -3.59 -6.64
CA LYS A 40 -1.00 -4.40 -5.43
C LYS A 40 -0.21 -5.68 -5.76
N LEU A 41 -0.59 -6.40 -6.82
CA LEU A 41 0.13 -7.61 -7.26
C LEU A 41 1.56 -7.30 -7.67
N LEU A 42 1.78 -6.27 -8.48
CA LEU A 42 3.12 -5.86 -8.91
C LEU A 42 4.04 -5.60 -7.71
N PHE A 43 3.55 -4.93 -6.66
CA PHE A 43 4.35 -4.72 -5.45
C PHE A 43 4.68 -6.00 -4.70
N GLN A 44 3.79 -7.00 -4.73
CA GLN A 44 4.05 -8.31 -4.15
C GLN A 44 5.11 -9.08 -4.97
N GLU A 45 5.05 -9.02 -6.30
CA GLU A 45 6.05 -9.62 -7.18
C GLU A 45 7.42 -8.94 -7.05
N LEU A 46 7.47 -7.61 -6.92
CA LEU A 46 8.73 -6.92 -6.66
C LEU A 46 9.34 -7.34 -5.32
N GLN A 47 8.52 -7.47 -4.27
CA GLN A 47 8.99 -7.93 -2.96
C GLN A 47 9.51 -9.36 -3.00
N SER A 48 8.90 -10.26 -3.80
CA SER A 48 9.39 -11.63 -3.99
C SER A 48 10.76 -11.66 -4.69
N MET A 49 11.02 -10.67 -5.56
CA MET A 49 12.31 -10.45 -6.22
C MET A 49 13.32 -9.64 -5.39
N ASN A 50 13.08 -9.45 -4.09
CA ASN A 50 13.93 -8.65 -3.19
C ASN A 50 14.05 -7.15 -3.57
N ILE A 51 13.08 -6.63 -4.33
CA ILE A 51 12.94 -5.20 -4.63
C ILE A 51 11.82 -4.64 -3.77
N VAL A 52 12.15 -3.71 -2.86
CA VAL A 52 11.19 -3.20 -1.88
C VAL A 52 10.63 -1.84 -2.34
N PRO A 53 9.40 -1.79 -2.91
CA PRO A 53 8.77 -0.53 -3.27
C PRO A 53 8.34 0.23 -2.00
N ARG A 54 9.06 1.31 -1.68
CA ARG A 54 8.73 2.20 -0.56
C ARG A 54 7.83 3.34 -1.03
N LEU A 55 6.58 3.35 -0.57
CA LEU A 55 5.61 4.39 -0.90
C LEU A 55 5.79 5.61 0.00
N LYS A 56 5.84 6.81 -0.58
CA LYS A 56 5.76 8.08 0.15
C LYS A 56 4.36 8.66 -0.06
N LEU A 57 3.70 8.99 1.03
CA LEU A 57 2.36 9.58 1.01
C LEU A 57 2.49 11.08 1.23
N ALA A 58 1.80 11.85 0.38
CA ALA A 58 1.61 13.28 0.56
C ALA A 58 0.12 13.53 0.87
N ARG A 59 -0.18 14.63 1.53
CA ARG A 59 -1.57 15.02 1.75
C ARG A 59 -2.17 15.47 0.42
N TYR A 60 -3.43 15.09 0.19
CA TYR A 60 -4.15 15.49 -1.03
C TYR A 60 -4.57 16.96 -1.02
N ASN A 61 -4.71 17.55 0.17
CA ASN A 61 -5.22 18.92 0.37
C ASN A 61 -4.11 19.98 0.49
N GLU A 62 -2.89 19.68 0.06
CA GLU A 62 -1.75 20.60 0.06
C GLU A 62 -1.33 20.92 -1.37
#